data_AF-A0A2V7BPN6-F1
#
_entry.id   AF-A0A2V7BPN6-F1
#
_cell.length_a   1.000
_cell.length_b   1.000
_cell.length_c   1.000
_cell.angle_alpha   90.00
_cell.angle_beta   90.00
_cell.angle_gamma   90.00
#
_symmetry.space_group_name_H-M   'P 1'
#
loop_
_entity.id
_entity.type
_entity.pdbx_description
1 polymer ?
#
loop_
_entity_poly.entity_id
_entity_poly.type
_entity_poly.pdbx_seq_one_letter_code
_entity_poly.pdbx_strand_id
1 'polypeptide(L)'
;MAKKLLFAPGAPGGAVAVGMRELRACRPETILKDVHAAKAMDLTGPASRLEVPTLILVGSQDRLTTPALAQHLSELIPGSLLRIT
;
A
#
# COMPACT_ATOMS: atom_id res chain seq x y z
N MET A 1 -10.07 14.04 5.04
CA MET A 1 -9.27 13.68 3.85
C MET A 1 -8.80 12.22 3.89
N ALA A 2 -8.15 11.76 4.97
CA ALA A 2 -7.62 10.39 5.12
C ALA A 2 -8.60 9.26 4.75
N LYS A 3 -9.85 9.29 5.24
CA LYS A 3 -10.86 8.27 4.91
C LYS A 3 -11.09 8.06 3.40
N LYS A 4 -11.03 9.13 2.60
CA LYS A 4 -11.23 9.05 1.13
C LYS A 4 -10.00 8.52 0.38
N LEU A 5 -8.85 8.53 1.04
CA LEU A 5 -7.58 8.05 0.49
C LEU A 5 -7.30 6.60 0.89
N LEU A 6 -7.57 6.25 2.15
CA LEU A 6 -7.27 4.94 2.74
C LEU A 6 -8.32 3.86 2.46
N PHE A 7 -9.52 4.23 2.03
CA PHE A 7 -10.61 3.29 1.81
C PHE A 7 -11.27 3.52 0.44
N ALA A 8 -11.52 2.43 -0.26
CA ALA A 8 -12.21 2.43 -1.54
C ALA A 8 -13.68 2.90 -1.43
N PRO A 9 -14.25 3.45 -2.51
CA PRO A 9 -15.69 3.70 -2.59
C PRO A 9 -16.46 2.38 -2.42
N GLY A 10 -17.24 2.24 -1.34
CA GLY A 10 -17.99 1.01 -1.05
C GLY A 10 -17.34 0.09 -0.02
N ALA A 11 -16.20 0.47 0.56
CA ALA A 11 -15.62 -0.25 1.70
C ALA A 11 -16.67 -0.40 2.83
N PRO A 12 -16.83 -1.60 3.43
CA PRO A 12 -17.83 -1.84 4.47
C PRO A 12 -17.69 -0.83 5.62
N GLY A 13 -18.82 -0.26 6.06
CA GLY A 13 -18.82 0.78 7.09
C GLY A 13 -18.11 0.35 8.38
N GLY A 14 -18.23 -0.92 8.76
CA GLY A 14 -17.52 -1.49 9.92
C GLY A 14 -16.00 -1.51 9.75
N ALA A 15 -15.49 -1.86 8.56
CA ALA A 15 -14.06 -1.86 8.27
C ALA A 15 -13.48 -0.44 8.31
N VAL A 16 -14.19 0.51 7.71
CA VAL A 16 -13.82 1.94 7.77
C VAL A 16 -13.81 2.44 9.21
N ALA A 17 -14.82 2.07 10.01
CA ALA A 17 -14.92 2.51 11.41
C ALA A 17 -13.75 1.97 12.24
N VAL A 18 -13.39 0.70 12.09
CA VAL A 18 -12.23 0.09 12.75
C VAL A 18 -10.95 0.80 12.34
N GLY A 19 -10.64 0.89 11.03
CA GLY A 19 -9.38 1.49 10.60
C GLY A 19 -9.25 2.97 10.97
N MET A 20 -10.34 3.73 10.94
CA MET A 20 -10.32 5.12 11.41
C MET A 20 -10.16 5.26 12.92
N ARG A 21 -10.62 4.29 13.71
CA ARG A 21 -10.38 4.28 15.17
C ARG A 21 -8.90 4.02 15.45
N GLU A 22 -8.32 3.00 14.81
CA GLU A 22 -6.89 2.69 14.97
C GLU A 22 -6.00 3.86 14.54
N LEU A 23 -6.31 4.49 13.40
CA LEU A 23 -5.59 5.67 12.93
C LEU A 23 -5.62 6.82 13.95
N ARG A 24 -6.75 7.04 14.63
CA ARG A 24 -6.87 8.08 15.67
C ARG A 24 -6.20 7.70 16.99
N ALA A 25 -6.05 6.39 17.28
CA ALA A 25 -5.35 5.91 18.45
C ALA A 25 -3.82 6.04 18.30
N CYS A 26 -3.33 6.11 17.07
CA CYS A 26 -1.92 6.36 16.78
C CYS A 26 -1.56 7.84 17.01
N ARG A 27 -0.38 8.08 17.60
CA ARG A 27 0.15 9.43 17.78
C ARG A 27 0.39 10.10 16.42
N PRO A 28 -0.01 11.36 16.20
CA PRO A 28 0.18 12.04 14.92
C PRO A 28 1.64 12.05 14.44
N GLU A 29 2.59 12.19 15.37
CA GLU A 29 4.02 12.21 15.04
C GLU A 29 4.52 10.86 14.55
N THR A 30 3.92 9.76 15.02
CA THR A 30 4.23 8.42 14.54
C THR A 30 3.73 8.24 13.11
N ILE A 31 2.50 8.67 12.81
CA ILE A 31 1.96 8.64 11.44
C ILE A 31 2.83 9.48 10.49
N LEU A 32 3.22 10.68 10.92
CA LEU A 32 4.06 11.55 10.11
C LEU A 32 5.43 10.92 9.81
N LYS A 33 6.07 10.32 10.81
CA LYS A 33 7.34 9.62 10.65
C LYS A 33 7.22 8.44 9.69
N ASP A 34 6.13 7.68 9.78
CA ASP A 34 5.86 6.56 8.89
C ASP A 34 5.69 7.01 7.43
N VAL A 35 4.90 8.06 7.19
CA VAL A 35 4.74 8.65 5.85
C VAL A 35 6.09 9.17 5.31
N HIS A 36 6.92 9.79 6.14
CA HIS A 36 8.25 10.24 5.73
C HIS A 36 9.18 9.07 5.40
N ALA A 37 9.16 8.00 6.21
CA ALA A 37 9.95 6.81 5.95
C ALA A 37 9.52 6.13 4.64
N ALA A 38 8.22 5.94 4.43
CA ALA A 38 7.68 5.37 3.19
C ALA A 38 8.03 6.21 1.96
N LYS A 39 7.99 7.55 2.08
CA LYS A 39 8.33 8.45 0.97
C LYS A 39 9.83 8.45 0.64
N ALA A 40 10.69 8.25 1.63
CA ALA A 40 12.14 8.19 1.45
C ALA A 40 12.65 6.80 1.03
N MET A 41 11.79 5.78 1.09
CA MET A 41 12.14 4.40 0.78
C MET A 41 12.25 4.21 -0.73
N ASP A 42 13.46 3.87 -1.19
CA ASP A 42 13.70 3.37 -2.53
C ASP A 42 14.29 1.96 -2.45
N LEU A 43 13.48 0.98 -2.83
CA LEU A 43 13.85 -0.43 -2.88
C LEU A 43 13.87 -0.98 -4.31
N THR A 44 13.93 -0.12 -5.33
CA THR A 44 13.93 -0.53 -6.74
C THR A 44 15.07 -1.51 -7.04
N GLY A 45 16.28 -1.18 -6.57
CA GLY A 45 17.45 -2.04 -6.74
C GLY A 45 17.35 -3.39 -6.00
N PRO A 46 17.03 -3.41 -4.70
CA PRO A 46 16.74 -4.65 -3.98
C PRO A 46 15.63 -5.51 -4.62
N ALA A 47 14.54 -4.89 -5.08
CA ALA A 47 13.40 -5.59 -5.67
C ALA A 47 13.80 -6.37 -6.93
N SER A 48 14.66 -5.81 -7.79
CA SER A 48 15.11 -6.49 -9.02
C SER A 48 16.03 -7.68 -8.78
N ARG A 49 16.51 -7.88 -7.55
CA ARG A 49 17.34 -9.01 -7.14
C ARG A 49 16.58 -10.04 -6.30
N LEU A 50 15.26 -9.90 -6.16
CA LEU A 50 14.46 -10.90 -5.47
C LEU A 50 14.34 -12.16 -6.32
N GLU A 51 14.80 -13.29 -5.77
CA GLU A 51 14.72 -14.61 -6.41
C GLU A 51 13.66 -15.52 -5.75
N VAL A 52 12.98 -15.02 -4.72
CA VAL A 52 11.94 -15.78 -4.01
C VAL A 52 10.58 -15.64 -4.69
N PRO A 53 9.72 -16.68 -4.65
CA PRO A 53 8.36 -16.58 -5.14
C PRO A 53 7.63 -15.40 -4.50
N THR A 54 7.13 -14.49 -5.34
CA THR A 54 6.53 -13.24 -4.88
C THR A 54 5.13 -13.06 -5.46
N LEU A 55 4.15 -12.84 -4.59
CA LEU A 55 2.79 -12.45 -4.94
C LEU A 55 2.59 -10.98 -4.58
N ILE A 56 2.19 -10.18 -5.57
CA ILE A 56 1.84 -8.77 -5.41
C ILE A 56 0.31 -8.66 -5.46
N LEU A 57 -0.28 -8.13 -4.40
CA LEU A 57 -1.72 -7.90 -4.27
C LEU A 57 -2.01 -6.41 -4.16
N VAL A 58 -2.97 -5.93 -4.93
CA VAL A 58 -3.39 -4.53 -4.86
C VAL A 58 -4.89 -4.38 -5.11
N GLY A 59 -5.50 -3.44 -4.40
CA GLY A 59 -6.89 -3.06 -4.63
C GLY A 59 -7.05 -2.33 -5.97
N SER A 60 -8.01 -2.72 -6.80
CA SER A 60 -8.33 -2.04 -8.07
C SER A 60 -8.68 -0.55 -7.89
N GLN A 61 -9.11 -0.17 -6.68
CA GLN A 61 -9.48 1.19 -6.29
C GLN A 61 -8.50 1.84 -5.29
N ASP A 62 -7.32 1.25 -5.08
CA ASP A 62 -6.30 1.82 -4.19
C ASP A 62 -5.78 3.15 -4.75
N ARG A 63 -5.75 4.18 -3.89
CA ARG A 63 -5.32 5.54 -4.23
C ARG A 63 -4.01 5.94 -3.55
N LEU A 64 -3.53 5.18 -2.58
CA LEU A 64 -2.29 5.45 -1.84
C LEU A 64 -1.15 4.60 -2.40
N THR A 65 -1.38 3.29 -2.51
CA THR A 65 -0.46 2.30 -3.09
C THR A 65 -1.09 1.74 -4.36
N THR A 66 -1.10 2.58 -5.39
CA THR A 66 -1.96 2.40 -6.57
C THR A 66 -1.63 1.14 -7.39
N PRO A 67 -2.58 0.65 -8.22
CA PRO A 67 -2.31 -0.44 -9.16
C PRO A 67 -1.12 -0.19 -10.10
N ALA A 68 -0.86 1.06 -10.47
CA ALA A 68 0.29 1.41 -11.31
C ALA A 68 1.62 1.16 -10.58
N LEU A 69 1.70 1.44 -9.28
CA LEU A 69 2.89 1.12 -8.47
C LEU A 69 3.08 -0.39 -8.34
N ALA A 70 2.00 -1.15 -8.15
CA ALA A 70 2.05 -2.60 -8.08
C ALA A 70 2.46 -3.23 -9.42
N GLN A 71 1.99 -2.69 -10.54
CA GLN A 71 2.39 -3.09 -11.88
C GLN A 71 3.88 -2.85 -12.11
N HIS A 72 4.36 -1.65 -11.78
CA HIS A 72 5.79 -1.34 -11.85
C HIS A 72 6.64 -2.27 -10.97
N LEU A 73 6.19 -2.57 -9.76
CA LEU A 73 6.88 -3.51 -8.88
C LEU A 73 6.90 -4.93 -9.47
N SER A 74 5.83 -5.37 -10.14
CA SER A 74 5.78 -6.68 -10.81
C SER A 74 6.75 -6.77 -11.98
N GLU A 75 6.97 -5.67 -12.71
CA GLU A 75 7.96 -5.59 -13.77
C GLU A 75 9.40 -5.66 -13.23
N LEU A 76 9.63 -5.14 -12.02
CA LEU A 76 10.93 -5.20 -11.36
C LEU A 76 11.25 -6.58 -10.79
N ILE A 77 10.27 -7.26 -10.18
CA ILE A 77 10.51 -8.54 -9.48
C ILE A 77 10.35 -9.71 -10.48
N PRO A 78 11.44 -10.42 -10.83
CA PRO A 78 11.39 -11.52 -11.79
C PRO A 78 10.47 -12.65 -11.31
N GLY A 79 9.60 -13.13 -12.20
CA GLY A 79 8.69 -14.23 -11.90
C GLY A 79 7.60 -13.91 -10.87
N SER A 80 7.40 -12.64 -10.52
CA SER A 80 6.31 -12.23 -9.64
C SER A 80 4.94 -12.50 -10.26
N LEU A 81 3.95 -12.75 -9.40
CA LEU A 81 2.55 -12.82 -9.78
C LEU A 81 1.83 -11.57 -9.29
N LEU A 82 1.21 -10.81 -10.19
CA LEU A 82 0.34 -9.69 -9.83
C LEU A 82 -1.13 -10.11 -9.82
N ARG A 83 -1.86 -9.67 -8.79
CA ARG A 83 -3.32 -9.71 -8.72
C ARG A 83 -3.87 -8.35 -8.31
N ILE A 84 -4.77 -7.84 -9.15
CA ILE A 84 -5.52 -6.62 -8.90
C ILE A 84 -6.96 -7.05 -8.56
N THR A 85 -7.47 -6.63 -7.41
CA THR A 85 -8.78 -7.04 -6.86
C THR A 85 -9.65 -5.84 -6.53
#